data_AF-A0A916F9X6-F1
#
_entry.id   AF-A0A916F9X6-F1
#
_cell.length_a   1.000
_cell.length_b   1.000
_cell.length_c   1.000
_cell.angle_alpha   90.00
_cell.angle_beta   90.00
_cell.angle_gamma   90.00
#
_symmetry.space_group_name_H-M   'P 1'
#
loop_
_entity.id
_entity.type
_entity.pdbx_description
1 polymer ?
#
loop_
_entity_poly.entity_id
_entity_poly.type
_entity_poly.pdbx_seq_one_letter_code
_entity_poly.pdbx_strand_id
1 'polypeptide(L)'
;MRRVLRGGGRAVISDIVSDREILPEHQADEDLWGSCYTGALPVRGFIAALREAGFIGFTRIAESPWGEKVGYRFASLTLAAYKPFKGDQCLYQGQSAVYLGPYAMVEDDAGHRFHRLQPVDICTDTAAQLAAPPYAGHFVVTPLVQPAVSISGSAGCCSTGRGCD
;
A
#
# COMPACT_ATOMS: atom_id res chain seq x y z
N MET A 1 11.76 14.88 2.36
CA MET A 1 12.02 13.47 1.97
C MET A 1 11.48 13.09 0.57
N ARG A 2 10.18 13.22 0.28
CA ARG A 2 9.58 12.76 -0.99
C ARG A 2 10.28 13.19 -2.29
N ARG A 3 10.82 14.43 -2.34
CA ARG A 3 11.48 15.00 -3.52
C ARG A 3 12.66 14.16 -4.02
N VAL A 4 13.43 13.54 -3.14
CA VAL A 4 14.67 12.81 -3.51
C VAL A 4 14.41 11.33 -3.85
N LEU A 5 13.23 10.80 -3.53
CA LEU A 5 12.87 9.43 -3.87
C LEU A 5 12.45 9.31 -5.34
N ARG A 6 12.84 8.22 -5.98
CA ARG A 6 12.28 7.80 -7.29
C ARG A 6 10.83 7.34 -7.10
N GLY A 7 10.03 7.32 -8.17
CA GLY A 7 8.67 6.75 -8.13
C GLY A 7 8.69 5.29 -7.68
N GLY A 8 7.77 4.90 -6.79
CA GLY A 8 7.80 3.59 -6.13
C GLY A 8 8.87 3.44 -5.03
N GLY A 9 9.69 4.46 -4.78
CA GLY A 9 10.73 4.44 -3.75
C GLY A 9 10.16 4.39 -2.33
N ARG A 10 10.89 3.73 -1.43
CA ARG A 10 10.50 3.52 -0.02
C ARG A 10 11.24 4.47 0.92
N ALA A 11 10.50 5.09 1.83
CA ALA A 11 11.01 5.72 3.04
C ALA A 11 10.79 4.80 4.23
N VAL A 12 11.78 4.68 5.12
CA VAL A 12 11.64 4.02 6.42
C VAL A 12 11.99 5.04 7.49
N ILE A 13 11.04 5.34 8.37
CA ILE A 13 11.11 6.43 9.33
C ILE A 13 10.83 5.84 10.70
N SER A 14 11.71 6.12 11.66
CA SER A 14 11.48 5.80 13.06
C SER A 14 11.39 7.08 13.85
N ASP A 15 10.35 7.20 14.67
CA ASP A 15 10.15 8.39 15.52
C ASP A 15 9.44 8.01 16.82
N ILE A 16 9.50 8.89 17.81
CA ILE A 16 8.72 8.78 19.05
C ILE A 16 7.31 9.27 18.75
N VAL A 17 6.33 8.46 19.13
CA VAL A 17 4.91 8.77 19.03
C VAL A 17 4.27 8.76 20.41
N SER A 18 3.26 9.60 20.59
CA SER A 18 2.46 9.69 21.82
C SER A 18 1.15 8.90 21.70
N ASP A 19 0.56 8.52 22.83
CA ASP A 19 -0.75 7.86 22.85
C ASP A 19 -1.93 8.82 22.58
N ARG A 20 -1.73 10.13 22.77
CA ARG A 20 -2.69 11.20 22.52
C ARG A 20 -1.98 12.54 22.27
N GLU A 21 -2.72 13.54 21.77
CA GLU A 21 -2.15 14.88 21.53
C GLU A 21 -1.53 15.46 22.80
N ILE A 22 -0.32 16.01 22.66
CA ILE A 22 0.37 16.71 23.75
C ILE A 22 -0.21 18.12 23.87
N LEU A 23 -0.64 18.51 25.06
CA LEU A 23 -1.17 19.85 25.32
C LEU A 23 -0.10 20.94 25.09
N PRO A 24 -0.47 22.12 24.55
CA PRO A 24 0.49 23.20 24.26
C PRO A 24 1.33 23.64 25.46
N GLU A 25 0.73 23.63 26.66
CA GLU A 25 1.42 23.94 27.92
C GLU A 25 2.63 23.04 28.20
N HIS A 26 2.61 21.77 27.78
CA HIS A 26 3.74 20.86 27.94
C HIS A 26 4.73 20.96 26.78
N GLN A 27 4.31 21.46 25.62
CA GLN A 27 5.21 21.73 24.49
C GLN A 27 6.16 22.89 24.77
N ALA A 28 5.79 23.79 25.70
CA ALA A 28 6.62 24.92 26.13
C ALA A 28 7.80 24.52 27.04
N ASP A 29 7.84 23.28 27.52
CA ASP A 29 8.97 22.76 28.30
C ASP A 29 10.13 22.42 27.34
N GLU A 30 11.18 23.26 27.35
CA GLU A 30 12.31 23.14 26.42
C GLU A 30 13.11 21.84 26.60
N ASP A 31 13.21 21.32 27.82
CA ASP A 31 13.95 20.08 28.12
C ASP A 31 13.21 18.86 27.55
N LEU A 32 11.90 18.82 27.74
CA LEU A 32 11.05 17.75 27.20
C LEU A 32 10.87 17.86 25.68
N TRP A 33 10.86 19.07 25.15
CA TRP A 33 10.82 19.30 23.71
C TRP A 33 12.12 18.87 23.05
N GLY A 34 13.26 19.28 23.60
CA GLY A 34 14.60 18.92 23.11
C GLY A 34 14.92 17.43 23.20
N SER A 35 14.20 16.69 24.05
CA SER A 35 14.30 15.23 24.16
C SER A 35 13.26 14.47 23.33
N CYS A 36 12.57 15.15 22.41
CA CYS A 36 11.57 14.60 21.47
C CYS A 36 10.32 14.01 22.14
N TYR A 37 10.02 14.33 23.40
CA TYR A 37 8.80 13.85 24.06
C TYR A 37 7.61 14.76 23.74
N THR A 38 7.67 16.03 24.11
CA THR A 38 6.49 16.90 24.03
C THR A 38 6.19 17.38 22.61
N GLY A 39 7.14 17.24 21.68
CA GLY A 39 6.91 17.40 20.24
C GLY A 39 6.36 16.15 19.53
N ALA A 40 6.20 15.02 20.23
CA ALA A 40 5.78 13.76 19.62
C ALA A 40 4.32 13.80 19.15
N LEU A 41 4.13 13.50 17.86
CA LEU A 41 2.79 13.34 17.28
C LEU A 41 2.17 12.01 17.74
N PRO A 42 0.84 11.95 17.92
CA PRO A 42 0.17 10.67 18.04
C PRO A 42 0.31 9.86 16.76
N VAL A 43 0.17 8.54 16.83
CA VAL A 43 0.27 7.64 15.65
C VAL A 43 -0.55 8.13 14.46
N ARG A 44 -1.79 8.60 14.72
CA ARG A 44 -2.66 9.16 13.67
C ARG A 44 -2.07 10.41 13.01
N GLY A 45 -1.46 11.30 13.79
CA GLY A 45 -0.87 12.55 13.31
C GLY A 45 0.40 12.28 12.52
N PHE A 46 1.19 11.32 12.97
CA PHE A 46 2.36 10.85 12.25
C PHE A 46 2.00 10.27 10.88
N ILE A 47 1.00 9.38 10.80
CA ILE A 47 0.50 8.83 9.53
C ILE A 47 -0.11 9.93 8.65
N ALA A 48 -0.89 10.85 9.23
CA ALA A 48 -1.50 11.96 8.51
C ALA A 48 -0.43 12.87 7.86
N ALA A 49 0.62 13.24 8.61
CA ALA A 49 1.72 14.05 8.09
C ALA A 49 2.43 13.37 6.90
N LEU A 50 2.61 12.05 6.94
CA LEU A 50 3.18 11.31 5.83
C LEU A 50 2.23 11.24 4.62
N ARG A 51 0.92 11.08 4.85
CA ARG A 51 -0.10 11.16 3.79
C ARG A 51 -0.13 12.52 3.13
N GLU A 52 -0.17 13.60 3.90
CA GLU A 52 -0.14 14.98 3.40
C GLU A 52 1.14 15.28 2.61
N ALA A 53 2.27 14.70 3.02
CA ALA A 53 3.50 14.75 2.26
C ALA A 53 3.43 13.98 0.92
N GLY A 54 2.39 13.18 0.68
CA GLY A 54 2.13 12.45 -0.56
C GLY A 54 2.70 11.03 -0.58
N PHE A 55 2.84 10.39 0.58
CA PHE A 55 3.18 8.97 0.69
C PHE A 55 1.93 8.09 0.76
N ILE A 56 2.08 6.84 0.33
CA ILE A 56 1.06 5.80 0.28
C ILE A 56 1.63 4.47 0.82
N GLY A 57 0.79 3.44 0.97
CA GLY A 57 1.25 2.09 1.27
C GLY A 57 2.00 1.97 2.60
N PHE A 58 1.39 2.41 3.69
CA PHE A 58 2.04 2.39 5.01
C PHE A 58 2.16 0.97 5.55
N THR A 59 3.32 0.61 6.09
CA THR A 59 3.54 -0.68 6.77
C THR A 59 4.31 -0.46 8.06
N ARG A 60 3.82 -1.02 9.17
CA ARG A 60 4.55 -1.01 10.44
C ARG A 60 5.71 -2.01 10.37
N ILE A 61 6.91 -1.53 10.63
CA ILE A 61 8.14 -2.34 10.64
C ILE A 61 8.51 -2.77 12.05
N ALA A 62 8.49 -1.83 13.00
CA ALA A 62 8.82 -2.09 14.39
C ALA A 62 8.05 -1.13 15.31
N GLU A 63 7.82 -1.58 16.54
CA GLU A 63 7.25 -0.77 17.61
C GLU A 63 7.84 -1.23 18.94
N SER A 64 8.24 -0.28 19.78
CA SER A 64 8.71 -0.57 21.14
C SER A 64 8.24 0.49 22.14
N PRO A 65 7.95 0.12 23.40
CA PRO A 65 7.68 1.09 24.45
C PRO A 65 8.88 2.02 24.65
N TRP A 66 8.63 3.31 24.84
CA TRP A 66 9.68 4.30 25.08
C TRP A 66 9.67 4.82 26.52
N GLY A 67 8.49 5.01 27.10
CA GLY A 67 8.33 5.40 28.50
C GLY A 67 7.09 6.25 28.74
N GLU A 68 6.96 6.77 29.97
CA GLU A 68 5.90 7.69 30.36
C GLU A 68 6.50 8.99 30.88
N LYS A 69 5.99 10.14 30.39
CA LYS A 69 6.41 11.48 30.82
C LYS A 69 5.21 12.41 30.88
N VAL A 70 5.10 13.18 31.95
CA VAL A 70 4.04 14.17 32.18
C VAL A 70 2.62 13.61 31.94
N GLY A 71 2.42 12.34 32.27
CA GLY A 71 1.13 11.64 32.11
C GLY A 71 0.80 11.15 30.69
N TYR A 72 1.77 11.15 29.78
CA TYR A 72 1.63 10.62 28.40
C TYR A 72 2.52 9.40 28.22
N ARG A 73 2.03 8.41 27.48
CA ARG A 73 2.81 7.22 27.13
C ARG A 73 3.37 7.37 25.73
N PHE A 74 4.62 6.96 25.59
CA PHE A 74 5.38 7.09 24.37
C PHE A 74 5.84 5.71 23.87
N ALA A 75 5.87 5.58 22.55
CA ALA A 75 6.44 4.43 21.86
C ALA A 75 7.38 4.92 20.76
N SER A 76 8.40 4.13 20.43
CA SER A 76 9.14 4.29 19.19
C SER A 76 8.42 3.50 18.11
N LEU A 77 8.02 4.16 17.02
CA LEU A 77 7.30 3.54 15.91
C LEU A 77 8.13 3.69 14.63
N THR A 78 8.45 2.56 14.00
CA THR A 78 9.08 2.53 12.68
C THR A 78 8.06 2.18 11.61
N LEU A 79 7.85 3.10 10.65
CA LEU A 79 6.98 2.90 9.50
C LEU A 79 7.78 2.87 8.19
N ALA A 80 7.38 1.99 7.28
CA ALA A 80 7.67 2.13 5.86
C ALA A 80 6.53 2.87 5.18
N ALA A 81 6.88 3.78 4.27
CA ALA A 81 5.94 4.53 3.44
C ALA A 81 6.52 4.68 2.03
N TYR A 82 5.67 4.70 1.01
CA TYR A 82 6.10 4.61 -0.39
C TYR A 82 5.70 5.86 -1.17
N LYS A 83 6.60 6.32 -2.03
CA LYS A 83 6.26 7.36 -3.01
C LYS A 83 5.42 6.68 -4.10
N PRO A 84 4.24 7.23 -4.46
CA PRO A 84 3.42 6.69 -5.54
C PRO A 84 4.24 6.43 -6.79
N PHE A 85 3.98 5.31 -7.44
CA PHE A 85 4.52 5.06 -8.77
C PHE A 85 3.73 5.90 -9.77
N LYS A 86 4.44 6.54 -10.70
CA LYS A 86 3.83 7.31 -11.78
C LYS A 86 4.75 7.21 -12.99
N GLY A 87 4.30 6.49 -14.01
CA GLY A 87 4.95 6.43 -15.30
C GLY A 87 4.65 7.68 -16.13
N ASP A 88 5.14 7.68 -17.37
CA ASP A 88 4.89 8.77 -18.31
C ASP A 88 3.40 8.85 -18.72
N GLN A 89 2.71 7.69 -18.72
CA GLN A 89 1.29 7.58 -19.07
C GLN A 89 0.58 6.55 -18.16
N CYS A 90 -0.57 6.93 -17.61
CA CYS A 90 -1.52 6.00 -16.94
C CYS A 90 -2.62 5.66 -17.95
N LEU A 91 -2.46 4.53 -18.63
CA LEU A 91 -3.39 4.06 -19.65
C LEU A 91 -3.97 2.71 -19.26
N TYR A 92 -5.24 2.50 -19.57
CA TYR A 92 -5.82 1.17 -19.57
C TYR A 92 -5.46 0.45 -20.87
N GLN A 93 -4.79 -0.70 -20.75
CA GLN A 93 -4.36 -1.52 -21.88
C GLN A 93 -4.86 -2.96 -21.75
N GLY A 94 -5.95 -3.19 -21.01
CA GLY A 94 -6.50 -4.53 -20.77
C GLY A 94 -5.90 -5.28 -19.57
N GLN A 95 -5.13 -4.60 -18.72
CA GLN A 95 -4.62 -5.20 -17.48
C GLN A 95 -5.72 -5.20 -16.39
N SER A 96 -5.71 -6.23 -15.54
CA SER A 96 -6.63 -6.36 -14.42
C SER A 96 -5.86 -6.77 -13.16
N ALA A 97 -6.41 -6.43 -11.99
CA ALA A 97 -5.95 -6.92 -10.71
C ALA A 97 -7.05 -7.67 -9.98
N VAL A 98 -6.68 -8.80 -9.38
CA VAL A 98 -7.53 -9.59 -8.49
C VAL A 98 -6.95 -9.54 -7.09
N TYR A 99 -7.68 -8.98 -6.14
CA TYR A 99 -7.31 -8.99 -4.73
C TYR A 99 -7.55 -10.38 -4.12
N LEU A 100 -6.52 -10.94 -3.48
CA LEU A 100 -6.54 -12.32 -2.97
C LEU A 100 -7.20 -12.45 -1.58
N GLY A 101 -7.34 -11.36 -0.83
CA GLY A 101 -7.85 -11.37 0.54
C GLY A 101 -6.78 -11.05 1.59
N PRO A 102 -7.09 -11.25 2.89
CA PRO A 102 -8.22 -12.01 3.42
C PRO A 102 -9.53 -11.21 3.54
N TYR A 103 -9.52 -9.87 3.47
CA TYR A 103 -10.70 -9.05 3.69
C TYR A 103 -11.72 -9.19 2.55
N ALA A 104 -13.00 -8.86 2.80
CA ALA A 104 -14.03 -8.95 1.77
C ALA A 104 -13.81 -7.94 0.63
N MET A 105 -13.30 -6.76 0.97
CA MET A 105 -12.95 -5.69 0.04
C MET A 105 -11.85 -4.83 0.65
N VAL A 106 -10.95 -4.32 -0.19
CA VAL A 106 -9.98 -3.29 0.17
C VAL A 106 -10.10 -2.10 -0.77
N GLU A 107 -9.82 -0.90 -0.27
CA GLU A 107 -9.70 0.31 -1.06
C GLU A 107 -8.23 0.75 -1.02
N ASP A 108 -7.64 1.03 -2.18
CA ASP A 108 -6.27 1.55 -2.25
C ASP A 108 -6.20 3.07 -2.04
N ASP A 109 -5.00 3.63 -1.91
CA ASP A 109 -4.81 5.07 -1.72
C ASP A 109 -5.22 5.92 -2.95
N ALA A 110 -5.57 5.30 -4.08
CA ALA A 110 -6.10 5.95 -5.28
C ALA A 110 -7.63 5.85 -5.40
N GLY A 111 -8.30 5.17 -4.47
CA GLY A 111 -9.75 5.01 -4.42
C GLY A 111 -10.30 3.82 -5.21
N HIS A 112 -9.45 2.94 -5.73
CA HIS A 112 -9.91 1.70 -6.37
C HIS A 112 -10.41 0.73 -5.30
N ARG A 113 -11.59 0.15 -5.53
CA ARG A 113 -12.18 -0.87 -4.65
C ARG A 113 -11.99 -2.25 -5.24
N PHE A 114 -11.29 -3.10 -4.51
CA PHE A 114 -11.03 -4.48 -4.91
C PHE A 114 -11.81 -5.43 -4.02
N HIS A 115 -12.88 -5.99 -4.56
CA HIS A 115 -13.58 -7.11 -3.93
C HIS A 115 -12.71 -8.38 -4.06
N ARG A 116 -12.67 -9.16 -2.99
CA ARG A 116 -11.87 -10.38 -2.94
C ARG A 116 -12.26 -11.35 -4.06
N LEU A 117 -11.26 -11.84 -4.79
CA LEU A 117 -11.36 -12.76 -5.92
C LEU A 117 -12.20 -12.25 -7.10
N GLN A 118 -12.40 -10.94 -7.22
CA GLN A 118 -13.05 -10.32 -8.38
C GLN A 118 -12.03 -9.50 -9.19
N PRO A 119 -12.00 -9.62 -10.52
CA PRO A 119 -11.11 -8.82 -11.35
C PRO A 119 -11.59 -7.36 -11.40
N VAL A 120 -10.63 -6.43 -11.31
CA VAL A 120 -10.85 -5.00 -11.47
C VAL A 120 -9.89 -4.49 -12.55
N ASP A 121 -10.45 -3.79 -13.54
CA ASP A 121 -9.68 -3.12 -14.58
C ASP A 121 -8.84 -1.98 -13.99
N ILE A 122 -7.55 -1.93 -14.36
CA ILE A 122 -6.60 -0.98 -13.79
C ILE A 122 -5.69 -0.36 -14.86
N CYS A 123 -5.09 0.80 -14.61
CA CYS A 123 -4.11 1.39 -15.54
C CYS A 123 -2.70 0.82 -15.33
N THR A 124 -1.80 1.13 -16.27
CA THR A 124 -0.37 0.76 -16.23
C THR A 124 0.32 1.15 -14.93
N ASP A 125 0.04 2.35 -14.41
CA ASP A 125 0.62 2.83 -13.16
C ASP A 125 0.14 2.03 -11.95
N THR A 126 -1.18 1.78 -11.86
CA THR A 126 -1.77 0.95 -10.81
C THR A 126 -1.23 -0.48 -10.86
N ALA A 127 -1.08 -1.06 -12.05
CA ALA A 127 -0.52 -2.39 -12.23
C ALA A 127 0.93 -2.48 -11.71
N ALA A 128 1.77 -1.51 -12.08
CA ALA A 128 3.14 -1.43 -11.61
C ALA A 128 3.20 -1.22 -10.09
N GLN A 129 2.30 -0.41 -9.53
CA GLN A 129 2.22 -0.17 -8.10
C GLN A 129 1.82 -1.44 -7.33
N LEU A 130 0.76 -2.13 -7.74
CA LEU A 130 0.25 -3.33 -7.06
C LEU A 130 1.20 -4.53 -7.18
N ALA A 131 2.04 -4.56 -8.22
CA ALA A 131 3.08 -5.58 -8.40
C ALA A 131 4.30 -5.37 -7.49
N ALA A 132 4.43 -4.22 -6.83
CA ALA A 132 5.57 -3.87 -5.99
C ALA A 132 5.22 -3.86 -4.49
N PRO A 133 6.21 -3.93 -3.58
CA PRO A 133 5.97 -3.73 -2.15
C PRO A 133 5.29 -2.37 -1.87
N PRO A 134 4.40 -2.28 -0.87
CA PRO A 134 4.01 -3.34 0.06
C PRO A 134 2.86 -4.23 -0.46
N TYR A 135 2.39 -4.01 -1.69
CA TYR A 135 1.20 -4.66 -2.23
C TYR A 135 1.48 -6.04 -2.85
N ALA A 136 2.73 -6.29 -3.24
CA ALA A 136 3.18 -7.54 -3.83
C ALA A 136 2.73 -8.75 -2.98
N GLY A 137 2.09 -9.72 -3.63
CA GLY A 137 1.54 -10.92 -2.99
C GLY A 137 0.09 -10.79 -2.49
N HIS A 138 -0.47 -9.57 -2.41
CA HIS A 138 -1.90 -9.38 -2.12
C HIS A 138 -2.78 -9.39 -3.37
N PHE A 139 -2.17 -9.17 -4.54
CA PHE A 139 -2.86 -9.08 -5.82
C PHE A 139 -2.24 -10.02 -6.84
N VAL A 140 -3.08 -10.62 -7.67
CA VAL A 140 -2.65 -11.17 -8.96
C VAL A 140 -2.91 -10.09 -10.00
N VAL A 141 -1.85 -9.57 -10.60
CA VAL A 141 -1.91 -8.58 -11.67
C VAL A 141 -1.70 -9.31 -12.99
N THR A 142 -2.71 -9.34 -13.86
CA THR A 142 -2.57 -9.95 -15.19
C THR A 142 -1.95 -8.94 -16.14
N PRO A 143 -0.81 -9.25 -16.78
CA PRO A 143 -0.28 -8.40 -17.84
C PRO A 143 -1.23 -8.41 -19.05
N LEU A 144 -1.09 -7.38 -19.89
CA LEU A 144 -1.84 -7.12 -21.12
C LEU A 144 -2.49 -8.37 -21.71
N VAL A 145 -3.82 -8.38 -21.84
CA VAL A 145 -4.50 -9.36 -22.69
C VAL A 145 -3.99 -9.11 -24.11
N GLN A 146 -3.01 -9.90 -24.55
CA GLN A 146 -2.81 -10.07 -25.98
C GLN A 146 -4.13 -10.60 -26.53
N PRO A 147 -4.69 -10.02 -27.61
CA PRO A 147 -5.92 -10.54 -28.18
C PRO A 147 -5.73 -12.03 -28.41
N ALA A 148 -6.66 -12.83 -27.88
CA ALA A 148 -6.62 -14.27 -27.99
C ALA A 148 -6.29 -14.62 -29.44
N VAL A 149 -5.14 -15.25 -29.66
CA VAL A 149 -4.83 -15.86 -30.95
C VAL A 149 -6.03 -16.75 -31.24
N SER A 150 -6.80 -16.37 -32.26
CA SER A 150 -7.90 -17.18 -32.75
C SER A 150 -7.27 -18.49 -33.22
N ILE A 151 -7.29 -19.50 -32.36
CA ILE A 151 -7.06 -20.86 -32.80
C ILE A 151 -8.24 -21.16 -33.70
N SER A 152 -8.06 -20.97 -35.01
CA SER A 152 -8.88 -21.56 -36.03
C SER A 152 -8.65 -23.07 -35.93
N GLY A 153 -9.28 -23.70 -34.94
CA GLY A 153 -9.35 -25.13 -34.79
C GLY A 153 -10.14 -25.64 -35.98
N SER A 154 -9.43 -26.20 -36.96
CA SER A 154 -10.02 -27.06 -37.96
C SER A 154 -10.87 -28.10 -37.24
N ALA A 155 -12.11 -28.25 -37.71
CA ALA A 155 -13.02 -29.29 -37.28
C ALA A 155 -12.36 -30.66 -37.51
N GLY A 156 -11.72 -31.18 -36.46
CA GLY A 156 -11.26 -32.56 -36.39
C GLY A 156 -12.44 -33.45 -36.03
N CYS A 157 -13.13 -33.96 -37.05
CA CYS A 157 -14.13 -35.01 -36.96
C CYS A 157 -13.64 -36.19 -36.10
N CYS A 158 -14.28 -36.45 -34.97
CA CYS A 158 -14.26 -37.78 -34.36
C CYS A 158 -15.32 -38.65 -35.05
N SER A 159 -14.91 -39.35 -36.10
CA SER A 159 -15.67 -40.47 -36.65
C SER A 159 -15.29 -41.77 -35.94
N THR A 160 -16.33 -42.55 -35.63
CA THR A 160 -16.38 -44.01 -35.45
C THR A 160 -15.75 -44.65 -34.21
N GLY A 161 -16.63 -45.08 -33.30
CA GLY A 161 -16.85 -46.52 -33.12
C GLY A 161 -16.20 -47.20 -31.92
N ARG A 162 -16.96 -47.34 -30.82
CA ARG A 162 -17.33 -48.63 -30.19
C ARG A 162 -18.12 -48.37 -28.91
N GLY A 163 -19.17 -49.16 -28.71
CA GLY A 163 -20.10 -49.07 -27.60
C GLY A 163 -19.44 -49.39 -26.26
N CYS A 164 -20.04 -48.86 -25.20
CA CYS A 164 -19.74 -49.22 -23.83
C CYS A 164 -20.81 -50.25 -23.38
N ASP A 165 -20.34 -51.46 -23.07
CA ASP A 165 -21.06 -52.40 -22.21
C ASP A 165 -20.92 -51.98 -20.73
#